data_AF-A0A317J209-F1
#
_entry.id   AF-A0A317J209-F1
#
_cell.length_a   1.000
_cell.length_b   1.000
_cell.length_c   1.000
_cell.angle_alpha   90.00
_cell.angle_beta   90.00
_cell.angle_gamma   90.00
#
_symmetry.space_group_name_H-M   'P 1'
#
loop_
_entity.id
_entity.type
_entity.pdbx_description
1 polymer ?
#
loop_
_entity_poly.entity_id
_entity_poly.type
_entity_poly.pdbx_seq_one_letter_code
_entity_poly.pdbx_strand_id
1 'polypeptide(L)'
;MPDFAEPLARLITEFKRLPGIGQKSAQRIAFHLLRAAREEAEQLSAAILDVKDKLGLCSVCNNISESELCQYCRDASRDPKVVCVVEEPHNIVGIETTRQFEGRYHVLHGALSPLRGIGPESLKIKGLVERIGQGEIQEVIVATNPTVEGEATAVYLARLLKPLGVKVTRIAMGIPVGSDLEFADEVTISKALEGRREM
;
A
#
# COMPACT_ATOMS: atom_id res chain seq x y z
N MET A 1 -18.28 -23.53 -22.02
CA MET A 1 -17.89 -24.53 -20.99
C MET A 1 -19.17 -25.22 -20.53
N PRO A 2 -19.52 -26.41 -21.04
CA PRO A 2 -20.84 -26.99 -20.77
C PRO A 2 -20.88 -28.09 -19.68
N ASP A 3 -19.81 -28.32 -18.91
CA ASP A 3 -19.77 -29.49 -18.00
C ASP A 3 -20.33 -29.25 -16.58
N PHE A 4 -20.75 -28.02 -16.23
CA PHE A 4 -21.30 -27.72 -14.90
C PHE A 4 -22.62 -26.97 -14.98
N ALA A 5 -23.50 -27.21 -13.99
CA ALA A 5 -24.73 -26.45 -13.80
C ALA A 5 -24.42 -24.94 -13.68
N GLU A 6 -25.33 -24.10 -14.20
CA GLU A 6 -25.13 -22.65 -14.33
C GLU A 6 -24.62 -21.96 -13.05
N PRO A 7 -25.18 -22.20 -11.84
CA PRO A 7 -24.72 -21.51 -10.64
C PRO A 7 -23.26 -21.83 -10.29
N LEU A 8 -22.84 -23.08 -10.49
CA LEU A 8 -21.47 -23.53 -10.22
C LEU A 8 -20.50 -22.99 -11.26
N ALA A 9 -20.89 -22.98 -12.55
CA ALA A 9 -20.08 -22.41 -13.62
C ALA A 9 -19.85 -20.90 -13.42
N ARG A 10 -20.87 -20.17 -12.97
CA ARG A 10 -20.78 -18.74 -12.64
C ARG A 10 -19.80 -18.50 -11.48
N LEU A 11 -19.91 -19.27 -10.40
CA LEU A 11 -19.01 -19.15 -9.24
C LEU A 11 -17.54 -19.40 -9.62
N ILE A 12 -17.27 -20.43 -10.43
CA ILE A 12 -15.92 -20.72 -10.95
C ILE A 12 -15.40 -19.55 -11.79
N THR A 13 -16.26 -18.95 -12.61
CA THR A 13 -15.89 -17.83 -13.46
C THR A 13 -15.50 -16.60 -12.63
N GLU A 14 -16.27 -16.27 -11.58
CA GLU A 14 -15.93 -15.13 -10.72
C GLU A 14 -14.62 -15.38 -9.95
N PHE A 15 -14.40 -16.58 -9.39
CA PHE A 15 -13.12 -16.87 -8.71
C PHE A 15 -11.91 -16.79 -9.63
N LYS A 16 -12.04 -17.17 -10.89
CA LYS A 16 -10.96 -17.09 -11.88
C LYS A 16 -10.55 -15.65 -12.21
N ARG A 17 -11.42 -14.66 -11.96
CA ARG A 17 -11.10 -13.24 -12.18
C ARG A 17 -10.21 -12.67 -11.07
N LEU A 18 -10.08 -13.36 -9.95
CA LEU A 18 -9.23 -12.92 -8.84
C LEU A 18 -7.74 -13.13 -9.18
N PRO A 19 -6.87 -12.17 -8.82
CA PRO A 19 -5.44 -12.30 -9.07
C PRO A 19 -4.88 -13.55 -8.39
N GLY A 20 -4.07 -14.32 -9.13
CA GLY A 20 -3.44 -15.54 -8.61
C GLY A 20 -4.32 -16.79 -8.63
N ILE A 21 -5.59 -16.72 -9.07
CA ILE A 21 -6.49 -17.88 -9.11
C ILE A 21 -6.68 -18.38 -10.55
N GLY A 22 -6.05 -19.52 -10.85
CA GLY A 22 -6.25 -20.24 -12.12
C GLY A 22 -7.51 -21.11 -12.15
N GLN A 23 -7.84 -21.64 -13.34
CA GLN A 23 -9.03 -22.48 -13.59
C GLN A 23 -9.21 -23.62 -12.58
N LYS A 24 -8.14 -24.39 -12.33
CA LYS A 24 -8.18 -25.55 -11.41
C LYS A 24 -8.41 -25.11 -9.95
N SER A 25 -7.79 -24.01 -9.53
CA SER A 25 -7.97 -23.47 -8.18
C SER A 25 -9.40 -22.94 -7.99
N ALA A 26 -9.92 -22.19 -8.96
CA ALA A 26 -11.30 -21.69 -8.94
C ALA A 26 -12.33 -22.85 -8.84
N GLN A 27 -12.12 -23.92 -9.61
CA GLN A 27 -12.94 -25.15 -9.50
C GLN A 27 -12.86 -25.76 -8.10
N ARG A 28 -11.66 -25.95 -7.55
CA ARG A 28 -11.49 -26.51 -6.21
C ARG A 28 -12.22 -25.70 -5.13
N ILE A 29 -12.13 -24.37 -5.19
CA ILE A 29 -12.80 -23.48 -4.22
C ILE A 29 -14.32 -23.56 -4.40
N ALA A 30 -14.82 -23.51 -5.64
CA ALA A 30 -16.26 -23.61 -5.91
C ALA A 30 -16.87 -24.93 -5.42
N PHE A 31 -16.19 -26.06 -5.67
CA PHE A 31 -16.62 -27.37 -5.15
C PHE A 31 -16.46 -27.52 -3.64
N HIS A 32 -15.59 -26.75 -3.00
CA HIS A 32 -15.52 -26.69 -1.54
C HIS A 32 -16.75 -25.97 -0.98
N LEU A 33 -17.09 -24.79 -1.50
CA LEU A 33 -18.29 -24.03 -1.08
C LEU A 33 -19.60 -24.77 -1.35
N LEU A 34 -19.68 -25.53 -2.44
CA LEU A 34 -20.86 -26.37 -2.72
C LEU A 34 -21.11 -27.43 -1.61
N ARG A 35 -20.06 -27.88 -0.94
CA ARG A 35 -20.13 -28.90 0.13
C ARG A 35 -20.16 -28.29 1.54
N ALA A 36 -19.83 -27.00 1.67
CA ALA A 36 -19.83 -26.29 2.94
C ALA A 36 -21.27 -26.10 3.46
N ALA A 37 -21.41 -25.80 4.75
CA ALA A 37 -22.69 -25.43 5.31
C ALA A 37 -23.17 -24.10 4.71
N ARG A 38 -24.50 -23.89 4.68
CA ARG A 38 -25.09 -22.66 4.11
C ARG A 38 -24.57 -21.42 4.82
N GLU A 39 -24.39 -21.52 6.14
CA GLU A 39 -23.93 -20.45 7.01
C GLU A 39 -22.51 -19.98 6.64
N GLU A 40 -21.62 -20.90 6.24
CA GLU A 40 -20.25 -20.56 5.81
C GLU A 40 -20.28 -19.77 4.49
N ALA A 41 -21.14 -20.16 3.55
CA ALA A 41 -21.31 -19.44 2.29
C ALA A 41 -21.90 -18.04 2.49
N GLU A 42 -22.87 -17.91 3.41
CA GLU A 42 -23.47 -16.61 3.77
C GLU A 42 -22.43 -15.70 4.44
N GLN A 43 -21.60 -16.22 5.35
CA GLN A 43 -20.52 -15.45 6.00
C GLN A 43 -19.48 -14.95 4.99
N LEU A 44 -19.02 -15.80 4.07
CA LEU A 44 -18.08 -15.39 3.02
C LEU A 44 -18.70 -14.33 2.10
N SER A 45 -19.95 -14.51 1.70
CA SER A 45 -20.67 -13.52 0.87
C SER A 45 -20.78 -12.17 1.59
N ALA A 46 -21.12 -12.18 2.89
CA ALA A 46 -21.21 -10.98 3.69
C ALA A 46 -19.86 -10.27 3.82
N ALA A 47 -18.77 -11.01 4.06
CA ALA A 47 -17.43 -10.44 4.17
C ALA A 47 -16.97 -9.75 2.87
N ILE A 48 -17.29 -10.33 1.70
CA ILE A 48 -16.98 -9.72 0.40
C ILE A 48 -17.75 -8.39 0.21
N LEU A 49 -19.03 -8.37 0.57
CA LEU A 49 -19.87 -7.17 0.46
C LEU A 49 -19.45 -6.10 1.46
N ASP A 50 -19.16 -6.47 2.70
CA ASP A 50 -18.71 -5.55 3.75
C ASP A 50 -17.47 -4.74 3.33
N VAL A 51 -16.52 -5.35 2.63
CA VAL A 51 -15.33 -4.65 2.09
C VAL A 51 -15.72 -3.55 1.09
N LYS A 52 -16.80 -3.72 0.33
CA LYS A 52 -17.28 -2.74 -0.65
C LYS A 52 -18.20 -1.70 -0.03
N ASP A 53 -18.99 -2.09 0.94
CA ASP A 53 -20.06 -1.26 1.49
C ASP A 53 -19.59 -0.43 2.70
N LYS A 54 -18.66 -0.95 3.50
CA LYS A 54 -18.24 -0.33 4.77
C LYS A 54 -16.89 0.37 4.70
N LEU A 55 -16.03 0.01 3.74
CA LEU A 55 -14.69 0.61 3.64
C LEU A 55 -14.70 1.85 2.75
N GLY A 56 -14.20 2.95 3.30
CA GLY A 56 -13.88 4.18 2.60
C GLY A 56 -12.41 4.55 2.71
N LEU A 57 -12.11 5.80 2.36
CA LEU A 57 -10.79 6.40 2.54
C LEU A 57 -10.83 7.39 3.69
N CYS A 58 -9.81 7.33 4.54
CA CYS A 58 -9.55 8.31 5.58
C CYS A 58 -9.44 9.71 4.97
N SER A 59 -10.20 10.67 5.50
CA SER A 59 -10.25 12.05 5.00
C SER A 59 -8.91 12.79 5.09
N VAL A 60 -8.00 12.33 5.96
CA VAL A 60 -6.69 12.96 6.20
C VAL A 60 -5.56 12.27 5.44
N CYS A 61 -5.46 10.94 5.51
CA CYS A 61 -4.30 10.21 4.99
C CYS A 61 -4.60 9.32 3.80
N ASN A 62 -5.85 9.24 3.34
CA ASN A 62 -6.30 8.34 2.30
C ASN A 62 -6.06 6.84 2.60
N ASN A 63 -5.72 6.44 3.82
CA ASN A 63 -5.70 5.02 4.18
C ASN A 63 -7.12 4.43 4.16
N ILE A 64 -7.24 3.12 3.98
CA ILE A 64 -8.52 2.42 4.11
C ILE A 64 -9.03 2.56 5.55
N SER A 65 -10.33 2.83 5.69
CA SER A 65 -10.97 3.06 6.99
C SER A 65 -12.47 2.76 6.92
N GLU A 66 -13.03 2.22 8.00
CA GLU A 66 -14.49 2.07 8.19
C GLU A 66 -15.15 3.38 8.66
N SER A 67 -14.36 4.31 9.20
CA SER A 67 -14.79 5.63 9.66
C SER A 67 -14.12 6.75 8.86
N GLU A 68 -14.57 7.99 9.07
CA GLU A 68 -13.99 9.18 8.42
C GLU A 68 -12.47 9.29 8.66
N LEU A 69 -12.00 8.98 9.87
CA LEU A 69 -10.58 8.91 10.22
C LEU A 69 -10.16 7.45 10.45
N CYS A 70 -9.02 7.05 9.90
CA CYS A 70 -8.44 5.74 10.18
C CYS A 70 -7.85 5.69 11.60
N GLN A 71 -7.55 4.48 12.07
CA GLN A 71 -6.97 4.24 13.39
C GLN A 71 -5.69 5.04 13.68
N TYR A 72 -4.85 5.30 12.68
CA TYR A 72 -3.61 6.05 12.84
C TYR A 72 -3.83 7.57 12.91
N CYS A 73 -4.87 8.09 12.26
CA CYS A 73 -5.17 9.53 12.29
C CYS A 73 -5.93 9.93 13.55
N ARG A 74 -6.75 9.04 14.11
CA ARG A 74 -7.49 9.27 15.36
C ARG A 74 -6.64 9.05 16.62
N ASP A 75 -5.48 8.41 16.48
CA ASP A 75 -4.59 8.12 17.59
C ASP A 75 -3.82 9.39 18.01
N ALA A 76 -4.08 9.82 19.24
CA ALA A 76 -3.48 11.02 19.82
C ALA A 76 -2.04 10.81 20.30
N SER A 77 -1.57 9.57 20.47
CA SER A 77 -0.17 9.33 20.84
C SER A 77 0.79 9.44 19.66
N ARG A 78 0.27 9.54 18.42
CA ARG A 78 1.09 9.67 17.22
C ARG A 78 1.48 11.10 16.95
N ASP A 79 2.75 11.29 16.57
CA ASP A 79 3.29 12.60 16.23
C ASP A 79 2.70 13.11 14.90
N PRO A 80 1.91 14.19 14.90
CA PRO A 80 1.37 14.76 13.67
C PRO A 80 2.42 15.47 12.81
N LYS A 81 3.60 15.80 13.37
CA LYS A 81 4.66 16.55 12.69
C LYS A 81 5.44 15.68 11.70
N VAL A 82 5.38 14.37 11.83
CA VAL A 82 6.09 13.41 10.98
C VAL A 82 5.09 12.60 10.17
N VAL A 83 5.23 12.65 8.84
CA VAL A 83 4.36 11.92 7.92
C VAL A 83 5.15 10.95 7.06
N CYS A 84 4.80 9.68 7.11
CA CYS A 84 5.33 8.65 6.22
C CYS A 84 4.40 8.45 5.01
N VAL A 85 4.94 8.70 3.82
CA VAL A 85 4.22 8.59 2.55
C VAL A 85 4.47 7.22 1.95
N VAL A 86 3.42 6.47 1.67
CA VAL A 86 3.47 5.12 1.08
C VAL A 86 2.66 5.05 -0.20
N GLU A 87 2.96 4.07 -1.06
CA GLU A 87 2.22 3.87 -2.32
C GLU A 87 0.81 3.34 -2.06
N GLU A 88 0.69 2.28 -1.26
CA GLU A 88 -0.55 1.54 -1.09
C GLU A 88 -0.90 1.31 0.40
N PRO A 89 -2.18 1.13 0.75
CA PRO A 89 -2.61 0.92 2.14
C PRO A 89 -1.89 -0.23 2.85
N HIS A 90 -1.61 -1.32 2.13
CA HIS A 90 -0.95 -2.50 2.69
C HIS A 90 0.52 -2.26 3.04
N ASN A 91 1.17 -1.23 2.48
CA ASN A 91 2.56 -0.89 2.84
C ASN A 91 2.67 -0.40 4.30
N ILE A 92 1.59 0.16 4.87
CA ILE A 92 1.56 0.58 6.28
C ILE A 92 1.82 -0.61 7.20
N VAL A 93 1.27 -1.79 6.88
CA VAL A 93 1.40 -3.00 7.71
C VAL A 93 2.88 -3.37 7.91
N GLY A 94 3.70 -3.24 6.87
CA GLY A 94 5.14 -3.52 6.95
C GLY A 94 5.87 -2.59 7.93
N ILE A 95 5.46 -1.32 7.99
CA ILE A 95 6.06 -0.33 8.90
C ILE A 95 5.53 -0.54 10.32
N GLU A 96 4.23 -0.71 10.50
CA GLU A 96 3.58 -0.85 11.81
C GLU A 96 4.03 -2.11 12.55
N THR A 97 4.31 -3.20 11.82
CA THR A 97 4.82 -4.44 12.42
C THR A 97 6.15 -4.23 13.16
N THR A 98 6.94 -3.23 12.77
CA THR A 98 8.20 -2.89 13.46
C THR A 98 7.97 -2.26 14.83
N ARG A 99 6.82 -1.62 15.06
CA ARG A 99 6.50 -0.81 16.25
C ARG A 99 7.51 0.30 16.55
N GLN A 100 8.23 0.78 15.54
CA GLN A 100 9.25 1.82 15.68
C GLN A 100 8.81 3.19 15.13
N PHE A 101 7.72 3.23 14.36
CA PHE A 101 7.25 4.47 13.75
C PHE A 101 6.06 5.04 14.52
N GLU A 102 6.25 6.24 15.08
CA GLU A 102 5.23 6.93 15.90
C GLU A 102 4.55 8.07 15.14
N GLY A 103 4.91 8.30 13.88
CA GLY A 103 4.30 9.35 13.06
C GLY A 103 2.96 8.93 12.44
N ARG A 104 2.45 9.80 11.57
CA ARG A 104 1.23 9.57 10.77
C ARG A 104 1.56 9.14 9.34
N TYR A 105 0.54 8.71 8.61
CA TYR A 105 0.69 8.25 7.24
C TYR A 105 0.10 9.21 6.20
N HIS A 106 0.47 8.95 4.95
CA HIS A 106 -0.23 9.40 3.76
C HIS A 106 -0.12 8.32 2.67
N VAL A 107 -1.24 7.90 2.09
CA VAL A 107 -1.30 6.85 1.07
C VAL A 107 -1.56 7.47 -0.30
N LEU A 108 -0.70 7.17 -1.27
CA LEU A 108 -0.77 7.76 -2.61
C LEU A 108 -1.78 7.06 -3.53
N HIS A 109 -2.11 5.79 -3.25
CA HIS A 109 -2.87 4.89 -4.13
C HIS A 109 -2.17 4.64 -5.47
N GLY A 110 -0.87 4.31 -5.36
CA GLY A 110 -0.03 3.91 -6.48
C GLY A 110 1.25 4.72 -6.60
N ALA A 111 1.89 4.58 -7.76
CA ALA A 111 3.13 5.25 -8.12
C ALA A 111 3.05 5.79 -9.56
N LEU A 112 3.88 6.79 -9.88
CA LEU A 112 4.00 7.36 -11.21
C LEU A 112 4.45 6.29 -12.20
N SER A 113 3.67 6.12 -13.27
CA SER A 113 3.98 5.13 -14.30
C SER A 113 3.57 5.67 -15.68
N PRO A 114 4.50 6.32 -16.40
CA PRO A 114 4.23 6.82 -17.75
C PRO A 114 3.77 5.72 -18.72
N LEU A 115 4.33 4.51 -18.57
CA LEU A 115 3.95 3.35 -19.38
C LEU A 115 2.49 2.91 -19.19
N ARG A 116 1.94 3.13 -18.00
CA ARG A 116 0.53 2.86 -17.67
C ARG A 116 -0.36 4.11 -17.77
N GLY A 117 0.20 5.24 -18.21
CA GLY A 117 -0.51 6.52 -18.25
C GLY A 117 -0.89 7.07 -16.87
N ILE A 118 -0.22 6.66 -15.80
CA ILE A 118 -0.48 7.13 -14.43
C ILE A 118 0.40 8.34 -14.15
N GLY A 119 -0.21 9.52 -14.14
CA GLY A 119 0.44 10.79 -13.79
C GLY A 119 0.18 11.22 -12.33
N PRO A 120 0.77 12.35 -11.90
CA PRO A 120 0.63 12.87 -10.53
C PRO A 120 -0.83 13.17 -10.12
N GLU A 121 -1.66 13.58 -11.06
CA GLU A 121 -3.10 13.84 -10.88
C GLU A 121 -3.92 12.58 -10.56
N SER A 122 -3.41 11.41 -10.97
CA SER A 122 -4.01 10.12 -10.67
C SER A 122 -3.69 9.64 -9.24
N LEU A 123 -2.70 10.26 -8.58
CA LEU A 123 -2.26 9.92 -7.23
C LEU A 123 -2.84 10.91 -6.20
N LYS A 124 -2.90 10.49 -4.93
CA LYS A 124 -3.44 11.31 -3.83
C LYS A 124 -2.48 12.40 -3.31
N ILE A 125 -1.59 12.92 -4.16
CA ILE A 125 -0.55 13.89 -3.79
C ILE A 125 -1.15 15.24 -3.32
N LYS A 126 -2.26 15.67 -3.91
CA LYS A 126 -2.87 16.97 -3.60
C LYS A 126 -3.18 17.12 -2.09
N GLY A 127 -3.76 16.10 -1.47
CA GLY A 127 -4.08 16.11 -0.05
C GLY A 127 -2.83 16.16 0.85
N LEU A 128 -1.70 15.63 0.40
CA LEU A 128 -0.42 15.75 1.11
C LEU A 128 0.08 17.20 1.11
N VAL A 129 0.04 17.86 -0.06
CA VAL A 129 0.44 19.27 -0.21
C VAL A 129 -0.45 20.18 0.64
N GLU A 130 -1.77 19.96 0.62
CA GLU A 130 -2.72 20.72 1.43
C GLU A 130 -2.43 20.56 2.93
N ARG A 131 -2.14 19.33 3.41
CA ARG A 131 -1.75 19.07 4.80
C ARG A 131 -0.46 19.78 5.20
N ILE A 132 0.53 19.81 4.31
CA ILE A 132 1.79 20.52 4.56
C ILE A 132 1.55 22.03 4.65
N GLY A 133 0.68 22.57 3.79
CA GLY A 133 0.30 23.99 3.81
C GLY A 133 -0.37 24.47 5.09
N GLN A 134 -0.90 23.57 5.92
CA GLN A 134 -1.46 23.90 7.24
C GLN A 134 -0.37 24.19 8.31
N GLY A 135 0.90 23.85 8.03
CA GLY A 135 2.05 24.24 8.85
C GLY A 135 2.38 23.33 10.04
N GLU A 136 1.65 22.23 10.25
CA GLU A 136 1.93 21.28 11.35
C GLU A 136 3.07 20.30 11.02
N ILE A 137 3.22 19.92 9.75
CA ILE A 137 4.17 18.89 9.32
C ILE A 137 5.59 19.47 9.22
N GLN A 138 6.55 18.83 9.88
CA GLN A 138 7.96 19.19 9.88
C GLN A 138 8.80 18.23 9.03
N GLU A 139 8.44 16.94 9.00
CA GLU A 139 9.15 15.91 8.24
C GLU A 139 8.19 15.05 7.40
N VAL A 140 8.58 14.81 6.15
CA VAL A 140 7.95 13.87 5.24
C VAL A 140 8.95 12.78 4.89
N ILE A 141 8.68 11.57 5.37
CA ILE A 141 9.44 10.36 5.04
C ILE A 141 8.81 9.75 3.79
N VAL A 142 9.54 9.69 2.70
CA VAL A 142 9.11 9.06 1.46
C VAL A 142 9.45 7.57 1.54
N ALA A 143 8.43 6.74 1.70
CA ALA A 143 8.50 5.29 1.80
C ALA A 143 7.78 4.59 0.63
N THR A 144 7.91 5.15 -0.58
CA THR A 144 7.57 4.45 -1.82
C THR A 144 8.49 3.24 -2.02
N ASN A 145 8.05 2.24 -2.78
CA ASN A 145 8.79 1.02 -3.03
C ASN A 145 10.12 1.33 -3.75
N PRO A 146 11.19 0.53 -3.53
CA PRO A 146 12.46 0.70 -4.23
C PRO A 146 12.39 0.11 -5.66
N THR A 147 11.36 0.47 -6.41
CA THR A 147 11.15 0.14 -7.82
C THR A 147 11.41 1.37 -8.70
N VAL A 148 11.49 1.20 -10.02
CA VAL A 148 11.69 2.33 -10.94
C VAL A 148 10.57 3.37 -10.79
N GLU A 149 9.32 2.92 -10.73
CA GLU A 149 8.15 3.78 -10.52
C GLU A 149 8.15 4.44 -9.14
N GLY A 150 8.50 3.68 -8.09
CA GLY A 150 8.55 4.19 -6.72
C GLY A 150 9.66 5.22 -6.51
N GLU A 151 10.83 5.04 -7.14
CA GLU A 151 11.92 6.01 -7.15
C GLU A 151 11.57 7.27 -7.96
N ALA A 152 10.97 7.12 -9.13
CA ALA A 152 10.48 8.26 -9.91
C ALA A 152 9.46 9.09 -9.10
N THR A 153 8.55 8.41 -8.39
CA THR A 153 7.58 9.03 -7.48
C THR A 153 8.28 9.73 -6.33
N ALA A 154 9.30 9.11 -5.72
CA ALA A 154 10.05 9.71 -4.62
C ALA A 154 10.76 11.00 -5.03
N VAL A 155 11.44 10.98 -6.17
CA VAL A 155 12.13 12.16 -6.72
C VAL A 155 11.12 13.27 -7.05
N TYR A 156 9.98 12.91 -7.63
CA TYR A 156 8.90 13.86 -7.91
C TYR A 156 8.38 14.53 -6.62
N LEU A 157 8.04 13.72 -5.60
CA LEU A 157 7.61 14.22 -4.29
C LEU A 157 8.67 15.12 -3.66
N ALA A 158 9.94 14.72 -3.66
CA ALA A 158 11.01 15.53 -3.09
C ALA A 158 11.13 16.90 -3.77
N ARG A 159 11.00 16.98 -5.10
CA ARG A 159 11.02 18.24 -5.85
C ARG A 159 9.80 19.12 -5.55
N LEU A 160 8.64 18.51 -5.36
CA LEU A 160 7.39 19.20 -5.08
C LEU A 160 7.34 19.73 -3.63
N LEU A 161 7.82 18.95 -2.66
CA LEU A 161 7.63 19.23 -1.24
C LEU A 161 8.74 20.09 -0.62
N LYS A 162 9.99 19.98 -1.09
CA LYS A 162 11.12 20.79 -0.57
C LYS A 162 10.86 22.31 -0.62
N PRO A 163 10.28 22.89 -1.69
CA PRO A 163 9.96 24.32 -1.73
C PRO A 163 8.95 24.77 -0.67
N LEU A 164 8.19 23.84 -0.08
CA LEU A 164 7.21 24.14 0.97
C LEU A 164 7.85 24.27 2.37
N GLY A 165 9.17 24.10 2.49
CA GLY A 165 9.91 24.30 3.74
C GLY A 165 9.91 23.10 4.69
N VAL A 166 9.44 21.93 4.26
CA VAL A 166 9.48 20.70 5.06
C VAL A 166 10.75 19.89 4.81
N LYS A 167 11.21 19.18 5.85
CA LYS A 167 12.29 18.21 5.72
C LYS A 167 11.75 16.99 4.96
N VAL A 168 12.34 16.66 3.82
CA VAL A 168 11.99 15.46 3.05
C VAL A 168 13.10 14.42 3.18
N THR A 169 12.79 13.25 3.70
CA THR A 169 13.70 12.12 3.86
C THR A 169 13.25 10.92 3.04
N ARG A 170 14.18 10.02 2.71
CA ARG A 170 13.91 8.78 1.98
C ARG A 170 14.27 7.61 2.91
N ILE A 171 13.46 6.55 2.91
CA ILE A 171 13.83 5.30 3.59
C ILE A 171 15.16 4.78 3.04
N ALA A 172 15.94 4.12 3.90
CA ALA A 172 17.24 3.60 3.49
C ALA A 172 17.09 2.50 2.44
N MET A 173 17.99 2.48 1.47
CA MET A 173 18.17 1.37 0.52
C MET A 173 19.46 0.66 0.87
N GLY A 174 19.43 -0.67 0.89
CA GLY A 174 20.62 -1.46 1.18
C GLY A 174 20.32 -2.92 1.39
N ILE A 175 21.33 -3.61 1.91
CA ILE A 175 21.33 -5.07 2.09
C ILE A 175 20.44 -5.43 3.28
N PRO A 176 19.53 -6.41 3.14
CA PRO A 176 18.73 -6.92 4.24
C PRO A 176 19.59 -7.40 5.43
N VAL A 177 19.12 -7.18 6.65
CA VAL A 177 19.78 -7.73 7.83
C VAL A 177 19.68 -9.26 7.79
N GLY A 178 20.82 -9.94 7.95
CA GLY A 178 20.90 -11.40 7.94
C GLY A 178 21.08 -12.04 6.56
N SER A 179 21.26 -11.26 5.49
CA SER A 179 21.68 -11.78 4.18
C SER A 179 23.19 -11.69 4.00
N ASP A 180 23.78 -12.65 3.29
CA ASP A 180 25.19 -12.59 2.89
C ASP A 180 25.38 -11.67 1.67
N LEU A 181 26.49 -10.92 1.66
CA LEU A 181 26.82 -9.97 0.61
C LEU A 181 26.90 -10.61 -0.78
N GLU A 182 27.33 -11.88 -0.85
CA GLU A 182 27.47 -12.63 -2.11
C GLU A 182 26.15 -12.94 -2.81
N PHE A 183 25.03 -12.88 -2.08
CA PHE A 183 23.69 -13.12 -2.62
C PHE A 183 22.91 -11.83 -2.92
N ALA A 184 23.49 -10.67 -2.63
CA ALA A 184 22.89 -9.38 -2.96
C ALA A 184 23.14 -9.03 -4.45
N ASP A 185 22.15 -8.43 -5.10
CA ASP A 185 22.32 -7.93 -6.46
C ASP A 185 23.22 -6.68 -6.51
N GLU A 186 23.84 -6.45 -7.67
CA GLU A 186 24.80 -5.35 -7.87
C GLU A 186 24.21 -3.96 -7.56
N VAL A 187 22.91 -3.75 -7.82
CA VAL A 187 22.24 -2.47 -7.58
C VAL A 187 22.08 -2.25 -6.07
N THR A 188 21.64 -3.27 -5.33
CA THR A 188 21.55 -3.23 -3.87
C THR A 188 22.90 -2.98 -3.22
N ILE A 189 23.97 -3.66 -3.69
CA ILE A 189 25.33 -3.44 -3.17
C ILE A 189 25.80 -2.01 -3.45
N SER A 190 25.61 -1.52 -4.67
CA SER A 190 25.95 -0.14 -5.05
C SER A 190 25.22 0.87 -4.15
N LYS A 191 23.92 0.69 -3.92
CA LYS A 191 23.12 1.56 -3.03
C LYS A 191 23.58 1.50 -1.58
N ALA A 192 23.92 0.32 -1.08
CA ALA A 192 24.44 0.16 0.28
C ALA A 192 25.81 0.87 0.45
N LEU A 193 26.69 0.79 -0.55
CA LEU A 193 27.98 1.48 -0.55
C LEU A 193 27.83 3.01 -0.63
N GLU A 194 26.91 3.52 -1.46
CA GLU A 194 26.57 4.94 -1.53
C GLU A 194 26.02 5.44 -0.19
N GLY A 195 25.14 4.65 0.45
CA GLY A 195 24.47 4.97 1.71
C GLY A 195 25.26 4.64 2.99
N ARG A 196 26.56 4.33 2.89
CA ARG A 196 27.40 3.96 4.04
C ARG A 196 27.45 5.10 5.09
N ARG A 197 27.48 4.72 6.37
CA ARG A 197 27.50 5.66 7.51
C ARG A 197 28.82 5.54 8.26
N GLU A 198 29.27 6.65 8.83
CA GLU A 198 30.37 6.67 9.80
C GLU A 198 29.92 5.96 11.10
N MET A 199 30.88 5.35 11.81
CA MET A 199 30.65 4.62 13.07
C MET A 199 31.18 5.40 14.26
#